data_AF-U6LGW6-F1
#
_entry.id   AF-U6LGW6-F1
#
_cell.length_a   1.000
_cell.length_b   1.000
_cell.length_c   1.000
_cell.angle_alpha   90.00
_cell.angle_beta   90.00
_cell.angle_gamma   90.00
#
_symmetry.space_group_name_H-M   'P 1'
#
loop_
_entity.id
_entity.type
_entity.pdbx_description
1 polymer ?
#
loop_
_entity_poly.entity_id
_entity_poly.type
_entity_poly.pdbx_seq_one_letter_code
_entity_poly.pdbx_strand_id
1 'polypeptide(L)'
;MVGSLGEDRFKACPHTSAGVTLLQSELKQIQAIALGIPGDVDTQRQIELQRMAEKQKEAAEAVSGWQNLLCNARQRRLVERELQQRRREEEFLMQDQEEEKRRQQLEEALIERAETVALERDEKIRSFIRAQMIADTIAGQSEQRKWAEQKRSMEHLRQLDLLREHQNVNRQLAEREQREKQEQQAKVVQAQAFLRRQIAEREQQKKQESDKLAAEAEALQRQLEEEQRVECEAEKAKQEESKRLYRELVRANEELQERRKAAEIQQKAEQAQAFACAAKLQQREAMIRKRKEELRAWALERSERLTAQGAAALATAQAEEARHREIQAGRFEEEVKQAEEAKQARRVAMQLQLKESRDNQVEAKRREKERKMREDAEYAESLRKAAVAAQAEEERKLQEQRAKLWKLGEDQKRQARERQQSKKQQREQVLEEERRASDKLREAELKLHCFAEKGIAAAKAAGTEWRILEKAKNRLLHQSSLGRHPKSKDADDNTATPRSLIL
;
A
#
# COMPACT_ATOMS: atom_id res chain seq x y z
N MET A 1 -38.29 -59.74 27.85
CA MET A 1 -38.71 -59.35 29.21
C MET A 1 -39.50 -60.48 29.80
N VAL A 2 -39.15 -60.83 31.04
CA VAL A 2 -39.49 -62.05 31.78
C VAL A 2 -40.78 -61.83 32.59
N GLY A 3 -41.58 -62.88 32.76
CA GLY A 3 -42.68 -62.96 33.73
C GLY A 3 -43.47 -64.27 33.55
N SER A 4 -42.99 -65.39 34.08
CA SER A 4 -43.32 -65.97 35.40
C SER A 4 -44.72 -66.59 35.46
N LEU A 5 -44.80 -67.87 35.11
CA LEU A 5 -45.94 -68.76 35.39
C LEU A 5 -45.73 -69.37 36.79
N GLY A 6 -46.66 -69.07 37.70
CA GLY A 6 -46.71 -69.68 39.04
C GLY A 6 -47.53 -70.96 39.02
N GLU A 7 -46.92 -72.05 39.47
CA GLU A 7 -47.59 -73.30 39.86
C GLU A 7 -48.16 -73.14 41.27
N ASP A 8 -49.43 -73.50 41.48
CA ASP A 8 -49.97 -73.70 42.83
C ASP A 8 -50.66 -75.07 42.96
N ARG A 9 -50.25 -75.76 44.03
CA ARG A 9 -50.57 -77.15 44.38
C ARG A 9 -51.89 -77.23 45.13
N PHE A 10 -52.78 -78.13 44.74
CA PHE A 10 -53.90 -78.57 45.58
C PHE A 10 -53.51 -79.81 46.40
N LYS A 11 -53.45 -79.66 47.73
CA LYS A 11 -53.44 -80.75 48.70
C LYS A 11 -54.89 -81.12 49.04
N ALA A 12 -55.29 -82.36 48.77
CA ALA A 12 -56.50 -82.96 49.32
C ALA A 12 -56.14 -83.73 50.60
N CYS A 13 -56.95 -83.58 51.65
CA CYS A 13 -56.97 -84.46 52.81
C CYS A 13 -58.44 -84.89 53.03
N PRO A 14 -58.76 -86.19 53.10
CA PRO A 14 -60.06 -86.64 53.56
C PRO A 14 -60.01 -86.89 55.07
N HIS A 15 -61.05 -86.49 55.78
CA HIS A 15 -61.32 -86.98 57.13
C HIS A 15 -62.68 -87.66 57.13
N THR A 16 -62.61 -88.99 57.23
CA THR A 16 -63.70 -89.87 57.59
C THR A 16 -63.88 -89.84 59.11
N SER A 17 -65.11 -89.65 59.58
CA SER A 17 -65.56 -90.03 60.92
C SER A 17 -66.87 -90.80 60.73
N ALA A 18 -66.86 -92.13 60.85
CA ALA A 18 -66.93 -92.93 62.08
C ALA A 18 -68.39 -93.11 62.51
N GLY A 19 -68.81 -94.38 62.57
CA GLY A 19 -70.20 -94.81 62.57
C GLY A 19 -70.95 -94.47 63.85
N VAL A 20 -72.24 -94.19 63.68
CA VAL A 20 -73.21 -93.99 64.76
C VAL A 20 -73.63 -95.36 65.29
N THR A 21 -73.30 -95.62 66.55
CA THR A 21 -73.87 -96.72 67.33
C THR A 21 -75.32 -96.40 67.65
N LEU A 22 -76.26 -97.09 67.01
CA LEU A 22 -77.68 -96.86 67.21
C LEU A 22 -78.12 -97.44 68.56
N LEU A 23 -78.82 -96.62 69.36
CA LEU A 23 -79.38 -97.00 70.66
C LEU A 23 -80.49 -98.06 70.49
N GLN A 24 -80.78 -98.86 71.52
CA GLN A 24 -81.81 -99.91 71.44
C GLN A 24 -83.20 -99.37 71.04
N SER A 25 -83.50 -98.10 71.34
CA SER A 25 -84.68 -97.37 70.88
C SER A 25 -84.65 -97.09 69.37
N GLU A 26 -83.48 -96.78 68.82
CA GLU A 26 -83.27 -96.53 67.39
C GLU A 26 -83.24 -97.85 66.59
N LEU A 27 -82.72 -98.94 67.17
CA LEU A 27 -82.87 -100.30 66.64
C LEU A 27 -84.34 -100.73 66.61
N LYS A 28 -85.14 -100.43 67.64
CA LYS A 28 -86.60 -100.65 67.63
C LYS A 28 -87.32 -99.75 66.64
N GLN A 29 -86.89 -98.51 66.43
CA GLN A 29 -87.44 -97.62 65.39
C GLN A 29 -87.08 -98.14 63.99
N ILE A 30 -85.86 -98.60 63.75
CA ILE A 30 -85.46 -99.20 62.47
C ILE A 30 -86.18 -100.54 62.24
N GLN A 31 -86.42 -101.33 63.30
CA GLN A 31 -87.20 -102.57 63.22
C GLN A 31 -88.69 -102.27 62.97
N ALA A 32 -89.24 -101.18 63.53
CA ALA A 32 -90.60 -100.69 63.23
C ALA A 32 -90.70 -100.14 61.79
N ILE A 33 -89.67 -99.44 61.30
CA ILE A 33 -89.54 -98.98 59.91
C ILE A 33 -89.42 -100.18 58.94
N ALA A 34 -88.68 -101.23 59.31
CA ALA A 34 -88.50 -102.44 58.50
C ALA A 34 -89.73 -103.39 58.51
N LEU A 35 -90.57 -103.31 59.56
CA LEU A 35 -91.86 -104.02 59.66
C LEU A 35 -93.05 -103.20 59.13
N GLY A 36 -92.80 -101.99 58.58
CA GLY A 36 -93.81 -101.21 57.87
C GLY A 36 -94.86 -100.51 58.74
N ILE A 37 -94.53 -100.12 59.98
CA ILE A 37 -95.44 -99.35 60.85
C ILE A 37 -94.79 -98.00 61.21
N PRO A 38 -95.26 -96.86 60.67
CA PRO A 38 -94.72 -95.54 61.03
C PRO A 38 -95.12 -95.14 62.46
N GLY A 39 -94.12 -94.74 63.27
CA GLY A 39 -94.30 -94.11 64.58
C GLY A 39 -94.14 -92.59 64.48
N ASP A 40 -95.03 -91.86 65.15
CA ASP A 40 -95.20 -90.40 65.11
C ASP A 40 -93.95 -89.60 65.50
N VAL A 41 -93.74 -88.47 64.80
CA VAL A 41 -92.65 -87.50 65.01
C VAL A 41 -93.15 -86.31 65.84
N ASP A 42 -92.41 -85.99 66.90
CA ASP A 42 -92.62 -84.83 67.79
C ASP A 42 -92.53 -83.48 67.05
N THR A 43 -93.67 -82.79 66.96
CA THR A 43 -93.86 -81.53 66.21
C THR A 43 -93.15 -80.30 66.81
N GLN A 44 -92.77 -80.32 68.08
CA GLN A 44 -92.19 -79.14 68.76
C GLN A 44 -90.78 -78.78 68.29
N ARG A 45 -89.92 -79.78 68.01
CA ARG A 45 -88.53 -79.55 67.57
C ARG A 45 -88.45 -78.98 66.15
N GLN A 46 -89.47 -79.26 65.33
CA GLN A 46 -89.60 -78.75 63.97
C GLN A 46 -89.89 -77.23 63.96
N ILE A 47 -90.66 -76.74 64.94
CA ILE A 47 -91.03 -75.33 65.07
C ILE A 47 -89.82 -74.46 65.45
N GLU A 48 -88.94 -74.92 66.34
CA GLU A 48 -87.74 -74.15 66.72
C GLU A 48 -86.71 -74.06 65.58
N LEU A 49 -86.51 -75.14 64.82
CA LEU A 49 -85.65 -75.14 63.64
C LEU A 49 -86.19 -74.20 62.56
N GLN A 50 -87.51 -74.13 62.38
CA GLN A 50 -88.16 -73.18 61.47
C GLN A 50 -87.91 -71.72 61.90
N ARG A 51 -88.06 -71.39 63.19
CA ARG A 51 -87.79 -70.03 63.70
C ARG A 51 -86.33 -69.61 63.55
N MET A 52 -85.38 -70.52 63.72
CA MET A 52 -83.96 -70.24 63.50
C MET A 52 -83.64 -70.05 62.01
N ALA A 53 -84.27 -70.83 61.14
CA ALA A 53 -84.15 -70.64 59.69
C ALA A 53 -84.75 -69.30 59.24
N GLU A 54 -85.87 -68.88 59.82
CA GLU A 54 -86.49 -67.57 59.55
C GLU A 54 -85.56 -66.41 59.97
N LYS A 55 -84.98 -66.46 61.17
CA LYS A 55 -83.99 -65.45 61.60
C LYS A 55 -82.74 -65.38 60.72
N GLN A 56 -82.29 -66.53 60.20
CA GLN A 56 -81.17 -66.55 59.23
C GLN A 56 -81.57 -65.97 57.87
N LYS A 57 -82.82 -66.15 57.43
CA LYS A 57 -83.35 -65.52 56.22
C LYS A 57 -83.43 -64.00 56.38
N GLU A 58 -83.97 -63.51 57.49
CA GLU A 58 -84.04 -62.08 57.79
C GLU A 58 -82.64 -61.43 57.82
N ALA A 59 -81.65 -62.10 58.40
CA ALA A 59 -80.27 -61.63 58.40
C ALA A 59 -79.64 -61.63 56.99
N ALA A 60 -79.94 -62.64 56.16
CA ALA A 60 -79.48 -62.69 54.77
C ALA A 60 -80.13 -61.59 53.92
N GLU A 61 -81.42 -61.31 54.12
CA GLU A 61 -82.15 -60.23 53.46
C GLU A 61 -81.62 -58.85 53.86
N ALA A 62 -81.34 -58.63 55.14
CA ALA A 62 -80.74 -57.38 55.64
C ALA A 62 -79.35 -57.10 55.02
N VAL A 63 -78.60 -58.14 54.68
CA VAL A 63 -77.25 -58.04 54.09
C VAL A 63 -77.29 -58.01 52.56
N SER A 64 -78.36 -58.49 51.91
CA SER A 64 -78.49 -58.58 50.45
C SER A 64 -78.29 -57.25 49.71
N GLY A 65 -78.66 -56.13 50.33
CA GLY A 65 -78.47 -54.77 49.80
C GLY A 65 -77.06 -54.19 49.98
N TRP A 66 -76.15 -54.89 50.65
CA TRP A 66 -74.82 -54.37 50.91
C TRP A 66 -73.96 -54.40 49.66
N GLN A 67 -73.50 -53.22 49.24
CA GLN A 67 -72.72 -53.05 48.02
C GLN A 67 -71.36 -53.77 48.06
N ASN A 68 -70.82 -54.01 49.26
CA ASN A 68 -69.50 -54.60 49.47
C ASN A 68 -69.50 -56.13 49.55
N LEU A 69 -70.64 -56.78 49.29
CA LEU A 69 -70.68 -58.23 49.17
C LEU A 69 -69.84 -58.71 47.98
N LEU A 70 -69.13 -59.82 48.15
CA LEU A 70 -68.31 -60.43 47.09
C LEU A 70 -69.12 -60.68 45.80
N CYS A 71 -70.39 -61.07 45.93
CA CYS A 71 -71.30 -61.28 44.80
C CYS A 71 -71.54 -59.98 44.01
N ASN A 72 -71.88 -58.89 44.71
CA ASN A 72 -72.10 -57.58 44.12
C ASN A 72 -70.81 -57.00 43.51
N ALA A 73 -69.65 -57.21 44.15
CA ALA A 73 -68.35 -56.82 43.61
C ALA A 73 -67.96 -57.59 42.34
N ARG A 74 -68.29 -58.89 42.25
CA ARG A 74 -68.10 -59.70 41.04
C ARG A 74 -69.00 -59.23 39.90
N GLN A 75 -70.28 -58.94 40.18
CA GLN A 75 -71.21 -58.41 39.18
C GLN A 75 -70.76 -57.03 38.66
N ARG A 76 -70.32 -56.12 39.53
CA ARG A 76 -69.75 -54.82 39.12
C ARG A 76 -68.55 -54.98 38.19
N ARG A 77 -67.61 -55.88 38.53
CA ARG A 77 -66.45 -56.16 37.65
C ARG A 77 -66.85 -56.72 36.29
N LEU A 78 -67.93 -57.50 36.19
CA LEU A 78 -68.43 -57.98 34.90
C LEU A 78 -69.05 -56.84 34.09
N VAL A 79 -69.90 -56.03 34.71
CA VAL A 79 -70.51 -54.86 34.06
C VAL A 79 -69.47 -53.83 33.64
N GLU A 80 -68.45 -53.58 34.46
CA GLU A 80 -67.31 -52.71 34.11
C GLU A 80 -66.51 -53.27 32.93
N ARG A 81 -66.29 -54.59 32.86
CA ARG A 81 -65.62 -55.23 31.72
C ARG A 81 -66.44 -55.13 30.44
N GLU A 82 -67.76 -55.35 30.52
CA GLU A 82 -68.67 -55.20 29.37
C GLU A 82 -68.70 -53.75 28.87
N LEU A 83 -68.76 -52.76 29.78
CA LEU A 83 -68.69 -51.34 29.42
C LEU A 83 -67.33 -50.97 28.81
N GLN A 84 -66.23 -51.52 29.31
CA GLN A 84 -64.90 -51.33 28.72
C GLN A 84 -64.77 -51.96 27.34
N GLN A 85 -65.38 -53.13 27.12
CA GLN A 85 -65.42 -53.77 25.80
C GLN A 85 -66.21 -52.93 24.80
N ARG A 86 -67.41 -52.45 25.18
CA ARG A 86 -68.21 -51.56 24.32
C ARG A 86 -67.49 -50.28 23.95
N ARG A 87 -66.82 -49.62 24.90
CA ARG A 87 -66.02 -48.41 24.62
C ARG A 87 -64.89 -48.69 23.62
N ARG A 88 -64.21 -49.84 23.75
CA ARG A 88 -63.16 -50.24 22.80
C ARG A 88 -63.73 -50.52 21.42
N GLU A 89 -64.87 -51.19 21.33
CA GLU A 89 -65.57 -51.44 20.06
C GLU A 89 -66.02 -50.14 19.39
N GLU A 90 -66.53 -49.17 20.16
CA GLU A 90 -66.87 -47.84 19.68
C GLU A 90 -65.64 -47.05 19.21
N GLU A 91 -64.52 -47.11 19.94
CA GLU A 91 -63.25 -46.49 19.55
C GLU A 91 -62.69 -47.09 18.25
N PHE A 92 -62.73 -48.41 18.08
CA PHE A 92 -62.32 -49.08 16.83
C PHE A 92 -63.21 -48.67 15.66
N LEU A 93 -64.54 -48.62 15.87
CA LEU A 93 -65.48 -48.21 14.82
C LEU A 93 -65.26 -46.74 14.39
N MET A 94 -64.93 -45.85 15.33
CA MET A 94 -64.57 -44.47 15.02
C MET A 94 -63.25 -44.36 14.24
N GLN A 95 -62.24 -45.15 14.60
CA GLN A 95 -60.96 -45.20 13.86
C GLN A 95 -61.15 -45.70 12.43
N ASP A 96 -61.94 -46.76 12.25
CA ASP A 96 -62.27 -47.30 10.92
C ASP A 96 -62.99 -46.25 10.07
N GLN A 97 -63.95 -45.51 10.65
CA GLN A 97 -64.64 -44.41 9.95
C GLN A 97 -63.71 -43.25 9.58
N GLU A 98 -62.73 -42.90 10.42
CA GLU A 98 -61.74 -41.86 10.11
C GLU A 98 -60.77 -42.31 9.01
N GLU A 99 -60.34 -43.57 9.03
CA GLU A 99 -59.51 -44.14 7.96
C GLU A 99 -60.25 -44.20 6.63
N GLU A 100 -61.52 -44.60 6.64
CA GLU A 100 -62.36 -44.60 5.44
C GLU A 100 -62.54 -43.19 4.87
N LYS A 101 -62.81 -42.19 5.72
CA LYS A 101 -62.88 -40.79 5.27
C LYS A 101 -61.57 -40.30 4.65
N ARG A 102 -60.42 -40.65 5.23
CA ARG A 102 -59.11 -40.29 4.67
C ARG A 102 -58.86 -40.99 3.34
N ARG A 103 -59.27 -42.26 3.19
CA ARG A 103 -59.17 -42.99 1.92
C ARG A 103 -60.04 -42.34 0.86
N GLN A 104 -61.28 -41.98 1.18
CA GLN A 104 -62.20 -41.28 0.28
C GLN A 104 -61.62 -39.92 -0.17
N GLN A 105 -61.09 -39.11 0.75
CA GLN A 105 -60.46 -37.83 0.40
C GLN A 105 -59.26 -37.99 -0.53
N LEU A 106 -58.44 -39.02 -0.30
CA LEU A 106 -57.31 -39.32 -1.17
C LEU A 106 -57.77 -39.80 -2.55
N GLU A 107 -58.82 -40.62 -2.61
CA GLU A 107 -59.43 -41.06 -3.85
C GLU A 107 -60.02 -39.87 -4.63
N GLU A 108 -60.77 -38.98 -3.97
CA GLU A 108 -61.31 -37.76 -4.57
C GLU A 108 -60.19 -36.87 -5.12
N ALA A 109 -59.12 -36.60 -4.36
CA ALA A 109 -58.00 -35.78 -4.82
C ALA A 109 -57.25 -36.42 -6.01
N LEU A 110 -57.15 -37.75 -6.05
CA LEU A 110 -56.56 -38.47 -7.18
C LEU A 110 -57.46 -38.42 -8.41
N ILE A 111 -58.78 -38.50 -8.22
CA ILE A 111 -59.77 -38.34 -9.29
C ILE A 111 -59.72 -36.92 -9.84
N GLU A 112 -59.77 -35.89 -9.00
CA GLU A 112 -59.67 -34.49 -9.41
C GLU A 112 -58.39 -34.24 -10.21
N ARG A 113 -57.25 -34.73 -9.72
CA ARG A 113 -55.97 -34.60 -10.44
C ARG A 113 -55.96 -35.37 -11.76
N ALA A 114 -56.60 -36.53 -11.82
CA ALA A 114 -56.75 -37.28 -13.06
C ALA A 114 -57.65 -36.52 -14.07
N GLU A 115 -58.71 -35.86 -13.59
CA GLU A 115 -59.58 -35.00 -14.38
C GLU A 115 -58.84 -33.76 -14.89
N THR A 116 -58.04 -33.07 -14.07
CA THR A 116 -57.24 -31.92 -14.54
C THR A 116 -56.23 -32.34 -15.60
N VAL A 117 -55.54 -33.47 -15.41
CA VAL A 117 -54.59 -34.00 -16.40
C VAL A 117 -55.31 -34.46 -17.67
N ALA A 118 -56.52 -34.98 -17.58
CA ALA A 118 -57.33 -35.32 -18.74
C ALA A 118 -57.74 -34.07 -19.53
N LEU A 119 -58.16 -33.00 -18.84
CA LEU A 119 -58.46 -31.70 -19.43
C LEU A 119 -57.22 -31.08 -20.10
N GLU A 120 -56.04 -31.15 -19.48
CA GLU A 120 -54.79 -30.69 -20.09
C GLU A 120 -54.38 -31.49 -21.35
N ARG A 121 -54.88 -32.72 -21.50
CA ARG A 121 -54.70 -33.54 -22.71
C ARG A 121 -55.68 -33.18 -23.83
N ASP A 122 -56.73 -32.41 -23.55
CA ASP A 122 -57.65 -31.92 -24.58
C ASP A 122 -56.96 -30.91 -25.49
N GLU A 123 -57.17 -31.08 -26.80
CA GLU A 123 -56.47 -30.27 -27.81
C GLU A 123 -56.83 -28.78 -27.75
N LYS A 124 -58.06 -28.46 -27.31
CA LYS A 124 -58.52 -27.08 -27.11
C LYS A 124 -57.79 -26.39 -25.94
N ILE A 125 -57.48 -27.12 -24.87
CA ILE A 125 -56.74 -26.58 -23.74
C ILE A 125 -55.25 -26.49 -24.12
N ARG A 126 -54.70 -27.49 -24.80
CA ARG A 126 -53.32 -27.42 -25.33
C ARG A 126 -53.11 -26.27 -26.30
N SER A 127 -54.06 -25.98 -27.18
CA SER A 127 -53.97 -24.83 -28.08
C SER A 127 -54.04 -23.50 -27.32
N PHE A 128 -54.86 -23.39 -26.28
CA PHE A 128 -54.91 -22.23 -25.41
C PHE A 128 -53.61 -22.03 -24.62
N ILE A 129 -53.05 -23.08 -24.01
CA ILE A 129 -51.75 -23.04 -23.32
C ILE A 129 -50.64 -22.61 -24.28
N ARG A 130 -50.61 -23.14 -25.51
CA ARG A 130 -49.65 -22.69 -26.54
C ARG A 130 -49.83 -21.21 -26.88
N ALA A 131 -51.06 -20.73 -27.01
CA ALA A 131 -51.33 -19.31 -27.25
C ALA A 131 -50.88 -18.44 -26.07
N GLN A 132 -51.08 -18.88 -24.83
CA GLN A 132 -50.58 -18.21 -23.63
C GLN A 132 -49.05 -18.14 -23.62
N MET A 133 -48.36 -19.24 -23.90
CA MET A 133 -46.89 -19.24 -24.00
C MET A 133 -46.38 -18.30 -25.10
N ILE A 134 -47.06 -18.23 -26.25
CA ILE A 134 -46.73 -17.28 -27.32
C ILE A 134 -46.93 -15.84 -26.84
N ALA A 135 -48.04 -15.55 -26.13
CA ALA A 135 -48.30 -14.24 -25.56
C ALA A 135 -47.21 -13.82 -24.55
N ASP A 136 -46.81 -14.73 -23.65
CA ASP A 136 -45.73 -14.50 -22.69
C ASP A 136 -44.38 -14.25 -23.40
N THR A 137 -44.12 -14.98 -24.49
CA THR A 137 -42.92 -14.78 -25.31
C THR A 137 -42.92 -13.40 -25.98
N ILE A 138 -44.07 -12.98 -26.52
CA ILE A 138 -44.22 -11.64 -27.14
C ILE A 138 -44.06 -10.55 -26.08
N ALA A 139 -44.64 -10.73 -24.89
CA ALA A 139 -44.48 -9.80 -23.77
C ALA A 139 -42.99 -9.67 -23.39
N GLY A 140 -42.28 -10.79 -23.21
CA GLY A 140 -40.85 -10.80 -22.92
C GLY A 140 -40.00 -10.12 -24.01
N GLN A 141 -40.31 -10.35 -25.28
CA GLN A 141 -39.64 -9.67 -26.40
C GLN A 141 -39.91 -8.15 -26.40
N SER A 142 -41.12 -7.73 -26.05
CA SER A 142 -41.47 -6.31 -25.96
C SER A 142 -40.67 -5.60 -24.86
N GLU A 143 -40.46 -6.26 -23.71
CA GLU A 143 -39.61 -5.74 -22.64
C GLU A 143 -38.15 -5.67 -23.07
N GLN A 144 -37.62 -6.71 -23.71
CA GLN A 144 -36.25 -6.70 -24.24
C GLN A 144 -36.01 -5.52 -25.20
N ARG A 145 -36.99 -5.20 -26.05
CA ARG A 145 -36.92 -4.01 -26.92
C ARG A 145 -36.90 -2.72 -26.13
N LYS A 146 -37.76 -2.57 -25.11
CA LYS A 146 -37.74 -1.39 -24.22
C LYS A 146 -36.39 -1.23 -23.53
N TRP A 147 -35.79 -2.31 -23.03
CA TRP A 147 -34.46 -2.29 -22.44
C TRP A 147 -33.38 -1.90 -23.45
N ALA A 148 -33.45 -2.41 -24.68
CA ALA A 148 -32.51 -2.04 -25.74
C ALA A 148 -32.63 -0.57 -26.13
N GLU A 149 -33.83 -0.01 -26.19
CA GLU A 149 -34.09 1.41 -26.44
C GLU A 149 -33.57 2.30 -25.31
N GLN A 150 -33.82 1.93 -24.05
CA GLN A 150 -33.27 2.63 -22.88
C GLN A 150 -31.75 2.59 -22.85
N LYS A 151 -31.14 1.45 -23.19
CA LYS A 151 -29.69 1.35 -23.30
C LYS A 151 -29.14 2.30 -24.37
N ARG A 152 -29.75 2.32 -25.56
CA ARG A 152 -29.35 3.23 -26.65
C ARG A 152 -29.52 4.69 -26.27
N SER A 153 -30.60 5.07 -25.58
CA SER A 153 -30.81 6.46 -25.15
C SER A 153 -29.79 6.89 -24.10
N MET A 154 -29.45 6.03 -23.14
CA MET A 154 -28.39 6.28 -22.16
C MET A 154 -27.01 6.40 -22.80
N GLU A 155 -26.69 5.53 -23.76
CA GLU A 155 -25.45 5.62 -24.54
C GLU A 155 -25.39 6.92 -25.35
N HIS A 156 -26.51 7.34 -25.94
CA HIS A 156 -26.59 8.62 -26.66
C HIS A 156 -26.37 9.81 -25.74
N LEU A 157 -26.98 9.82 -24.55
CA LEU A 157 -26.73 10.86 -23.53
C LEU A 157 -25.26 10.90 -23.12
N ARG A 158 -24.64 9.73 -22.88
CA ARG A 158 -23.22 9.64 -22.56
C ARG A 158 -22.34 10.21 -23.66
N GLN A 159 -22.67 9.96 -24.93
CA GLN A 159 -21.95 10.56 -26.07
C GLN A 159 -22.11 12.08 -26.11
N LEU A 160 -23.31 12.61 -25.84
CA LEU A 160 -23.55 14.05 -25.78
C LEU A 160 -22.76 14.71 -24.63
N ASP A 161 -22.70 14.06 -23.47
CA ASP A 161 -21.91 14.56 -22.33
C ASP A 161 -20.42 14.56 -22.65
N LEU A 162 -19.89 13.50 -23.27
CA LEU A 162 -18.50 13.46 -23.74
C LEU A 162 -18.20 14.57 -24.76
N LEU A 163 -19.12 14.84 -25.69
CA LEU A 163 -18.98 15.94 -26.65
C LEU A 163 -18.99 17.30 -25.95
N ARG A 164 -19.84 17.50 -24.94
CA ARG A 164 -19.85 18.72 -24.12
C ARG A 164 -18.56 18.90 -23.33
N GLU A 165 -18.05 17.84 -22.72
CA GLU A 165 -16.76 17.86 -22.04
C GLU A 165 -15.62 18.23 -22.99
N HIS A 166 -15.58 17.62 -24.18
CA HIS A 166 -14.60 17.97 -25.21
C HIS A 166 -14.70 19.44 -25.63
N GLN A 167 -15.92 19.96 -25.83
CA GLN A 167 -16.13 21.37 -26.16
C GLN A 167 -15.67 22.29 -25.02
N ASN A 168 -15.94 21.92 -23.76
CA ASN A 168 -15.50 22.69 -22.59
C ASN A 168 -13.97 22.70 -22.46
N VAL A 169 -13.31 21.55 -22.65
CA VAL A 169 -11.85 21.47 -22.65
C VAL A 169 -11.27 22.34 -23.76
N ASN A 170 -11.81 22.28 -24.98
CA ASN A 170 -11.36 23.12 -26.08
C ASN A 170 -11.55 24.61 -25.80
N ARG A 171 -12.67 25.01 -25.17
CA ARG A 171 -12.89 26.39 -24.71
C ARG A 171 -11.84 26.81 -23.68
N GLN A 172 -11.57 25.96 -22.69
CA GLN A 172 -10.55 26.24 -21.67
C GLN A 172 -9.14 26.36 -22.27
N LEU A 173 -8.79 25.52 -23.24
CA LEU A 173 -7.52 25.63 -23.96
C LEU A 173 -7.43 26.95 -24.73
N ALA A 174 -8.49 27.34 -25.45
CA ALA A 174 -8.53 28.62 -26.16
C ALA A 174 -8.42 29.82 -25.20
N GLU A 175 -9.08 29.77 -24.04
CA GLU A 175 -8.96 30.81 -23.01
C GLU A 175 -7.55 30.88 -22.43
N ARG A 176 -6.88 29.74 -22.19
CA ARG A 176 -5.48 29.70 -21.74
C ARG A 176 -4.55 30.30 -22.77
N GLU A 177 -4.67 29.92 -24.04
CA GLU A 177 -3.87 30.51 -25.12
C GLU A 177 -4.08 32.02 -25.23
N GLN A 178 -5.31 32.50 -25.07
CA GLN A 178 -5.59 33.94 -25.06
C GLN A 178 -4.93 34.64 -23.87
N ARG A 179 -5.00 34.07 -22.66
CA ARG A 179 -4.33 34.61 -21.47
C ARG A 179 -2.82 34.64 -21.65
N GLU A 180 -2.22 33.58 -22.17
CA GLU A 180 -0.78 33.53 -22.46
C GLU A 180 -0.36 34.58 -23.49
N LYS A 181 -1.14 34.76 -24.57
CA LYS A 181 -0.90 35.84 -25.55
C LYS A 181 -0.99 37.22 -24.92
N GLN A 182 -1.97 37.46 -24.06
CA GLN A 182 -2.11 38.73 -23.33
C GLN A 182 -0.95 38.97 -22.37
N GLU A 183 -0.52 37.95 -21.62
CA GLU A 183 0.65 38.03 -20.74
C GLU A 183 1.94 38.30 -21.52
N GLN A 184 2.14 37.64 -22.66
CA GLN A 184 3.29 37.89 -23.54
C GLN A 184 3.26 39.32 -24.09
N GLN A 185 2.11 39.80 -24.55
CA GLN A 185 1.95 41.19 -24.99
C GLN A 185 2.24 42.18 -23.86
N ALA A 186 1.74 41.92 -22.65
CA ALA A 186 2.01 42.76 -21.49
C ALA A 186 3.51 42.80 -21.14
N LYS A 187 4.20 41.65 -21.16
CA LYS A 187 5.66 41.56 -20.97
C LYS A 187 6.42 42.33 -22.03
N VAL A 188 6.01 42.23 -23.29
CA VAL A 188 6.62 42.99 -24.40
C VAL A 188 6.42 44.50 -24.20
N VAL A 189 5.22 44.95 -23.83
CA VAL A 189 4.94 46.37 -23.57
C VAL A 189 5.76 46.88 -22.38
N GLN A 190 5.85 46.11 -21.30
CA GLN A 190 6.69 46.46 -20.13
C GLN A 190 8.17 46.54 -20.50
N ALA A 191 8.68 45.57 -21.26
CA ALA A 191 10.06 45.58 -21.74
C ALA A 191 10.35 46.77 -22.66
N GLN A 192 9.43 47.09 -23.57
CA GLN A 192 9.54 48.28 -24.44
C GLN A 192 9.53 49.57 -23.63
N ALA A 193 8.66 49.70 -22.62
CA ALA A 193 8.62 50.86 -21.74
C ALA A 193 9.92 51.01 -20.94
N PHE A 194 10.46 49.92 -20.40
CA PHE A 194 11.73 49.90 -19.70
C PHE A 194 12.90 50.31 -20.61
N LEU A 195 12.96 49.77 -21.84
CA LEU A 195 13.98 50.14 -22.81
C LEU A 195 13.89 51.62 -23.22
N ARG A 196 12.67 52.15 -23.43
CA ARG A 196 12.47 53.59 -23.68
C ARG A 196 12.99 54.46 -22.54
N ARG A 197 12.75 54.04 -21.29
CA ARG A 197 13.27 54.72 -20.12
C ARG A 197 14.80 54.69 -20.08
N GLN A 198 15.43 53.55 -20.34
CA GLN A 198 16.89 53.45 -20.41
C GLN A 198 17.51 54.32 -21.51
N ILE A 199 16.85 54.39 -22.69
CA ILE A 199 17.30 55.26 -23.78
C ILE A 199 17.21 56.73 -23.35
N ALA A 200 16.09 57.15 -22.76
CA ALA A 200 15.92 58.52 -22.27
C ALA A 200 16.94 58.87 -21.16
N GLU A 201 17.21 57.96 -20.24
CA GLU A 201 18.23 58.14 -19.19
C GLU A 201 19.64 58.30 -19.81
N ARG A 202 19.99 57.50 -20.82
CA ARG A 202 21.26 57.65 -21.55
C ARG A 202 21.35 58.96 -22.35
N GLU A 203 20.27 59.38 -22.99
CA GLU A 203 20.23 60.66 -23.70
C GLU A 203 20.37 61.84 -22.74
N GLN A 204 19.77 61.75 -21.56
CA GLN A 204 19.90 62.76 -20.51
C GLN A 204 21.32 62.82 -19.94
N GLN A 205 21.97 61.67 -19.72
CA GLN A 205 23.38 61.61 -19.32
C GLN A 205 24.29 62.24 -20.38
N LYS A 206 24.09 61.93 -21.66
CA LYS A 206 24.84 62.55 -22.76
C LYS A 206 24.67 64.06 -22.82
N LYS A 207 23.45 64.57 -22.59
CA LYS A 207 23.19 66.02 -22.50
C LYS A 207 23.93 66.65 -21.32
N GLN A 208 23.89 66.01 -20.14
CA GLN A 208 24.63 66.49 -18.97
C GLN A 208 26.15 66.48 -19.20
N GLU A 209 26.68 65.49 -19.91
CA GLU A 209 28.09 65.44 -20.30
C GLU A 209 28.43 66.53 -21.32
N SER A 210 27.59 66.78 -22.32
CA SER A 210 27.80 67.88 -23.27
C SER A 210 27.73 69.26 -22.59
N ASP A 211 26.81 69.44 -21.65
CA ASP A 211 26.66 70.69 -20.91
C ASP A 211 27.85 70.93 -19.98
N LYS A 212 28.40 69.87 -19.36
CA LYS A 212 29.65 69.95 -18.59
C LYS A 212 30.84 70.30 -19.47
N LEU A 213 30.99 69.65 -20.62
CA LEU A 213 32.06 69.96 -21.57
C LEU A 213 31.94 71.40 -22.11
N ALA A 214 30.71 71.89 -22.34
CA ALA A 214 30.47 73.28 -22.72
C ALA A 214 30.85 74.25 -21.59
N ALA A 215 30.50 73.95 -20.34
CA ALA A 215 30.87 74.75 -19.18
C ALA A 215 32.40 74.77 -18.94
N GLU A 216 33.08 73.63 -19.14
CA GLU A 216 34.54 73.52 -19.09
C GLU A 216 35.20 74.33 -20.22
N ALA A 217 34.63 74.31 -21.44
CA ALA A 217 35.12 75.12 -22.56
C ALA A 217 34.92 76.63 -22.33
N GLU A 218 33.79 77.05 -21.75
CA GLU A 218 33.55 78.45 -21.36
C GLU A 218 34.50 78.88 -20.23
N ALA A 219 34.78 78.01 -19.26
CA ALA A 219 35.74 78.29 -18.19
C ALA A 219 37.17 78.44 -18.75
N LEU A 220 37.57 77.59 -19.69
CA LEU A 220 38.85 77.70 -20.39
C LEU A 220 38.94 78.97 -21.24
N GLN A 221 37.86 79.37 -21.91
CA GLN A 221 37.81 80.66 -22.63
C GLN A 221 37.98 81.85 -21.67
N ARG A 222 37.29 81.84 -20.52
CA ARG A 222 37.45 82.90 -19.51
C ARG A 222 38.86 82.96 -18.94
N GLN A 223 39.50 81.82 -18.70
CA GLN A 223 40.90 81.75 -18.26
C GLN A 223 41.85 82.32 -19.32
N LEU A 224 41.65 81.99 -20.60
CA LEU A 224 42.44 82.56 -21.69
C LEU A 224 42.24 84.07 -21.85
N GLU A 225 41.01 84.58 -21.67
CA GLU A 225 40.73 86.01 -21.70
C GLU A 225 41.34 86.76 -20.50
N GLU A 226 41.36 86.16 -19.31
CA GLU A 226 42.03 86.68 -18.13
C GLU A 226 43.55 86.70 -18.31
N GLU A 227 44.14 85.62 -18.83
CA GLU A 227 45.57 85.53 -19.16
C GLU A 227 45.97 86.59 -20.19
N GLN A 228 45.18 86.77 -21.26
CA GLN A 228 45.43 87.82 -22.26
C GLN A 228 45.33 89.24 -21.69
N ARG A 229 44.42 89.49 -20.73
CA ARG A 229 44.33 90.78 -20.03
C ARG A 229 45.55 91.02 -19.15
N VAL A 230 46.02 90.01 -18.42
CA VAL A 230 47.24 90.08 -17.61
C VAL A 230 48.47 90.30 -18.49
N GLU A 231 48.56 89.65 -19.65
CA GLU A 231 49.63 89.89 -20.62
C GLU A 231 49.60 91.33 -21.17
N CYS A 232 48.43 91.85 -21.53
CA CYS A 232 48.27 93.23 -22.01
C CYS A 232 48.62 94.27 -20.93
N GLU A 233 48.29 94.01 -19.67
CA GLU A 233 48.65 94.87 -18.54
C GLU A 233 50.16 94.80 -18.24
N ALA A 234 50.77 93.62 -18.34
CA ALA A 234 52.20 93.43 -18.20
C ALA A 234 52.98 94.10 -19.36
N GLU A 235 52.47 94.07 -20.59
CA GLU A 235 53.07 94.79 -21.72
C GLU A 235 52.97 96.30 -21.57
N LYS A 236 51.83 96.83 -21.09
CA LYS A 236 51.69 98.26 -20.77
C LYS A 236 52.65 98.68 -19.65
N ALA A 237 52.79 97.87 -18.59
CA ALA A 237 53.76 98.11 -17.53
C ALA A 237 55.20 98.11 -18.06
N LYS A 238 55.58 97.14 -18.91
CA LYS A 238 56.89 97.10 -19.58
C LYS A 238 57.12 98.30 -20.51
N GLN A 239 56.09 98.80 -21.18
CA GLN A 239 56.18 100.01 -22.02
C GLN A 239 56.33 101.28 -21.17
N GLU A 240 55.69 101.35 -20.01
CA GLU A 240 55.85 102.47 -19.09
C GLU A 240 57.21 102.46 -18.39
N GLU A 241 57.69 101.28 -17.97
CA GLU A 241 59.03 101.08 -17.43
C GLU A 241 60.11 101.37 -18.47
N SER A 242 59.96 100.91 -19.72
CA SER A 242 60.91 101.25 -20.79
C SER A 242 60.93 102.75 -21.12
N LYS A 243 59.78 103.45 -21.06
CA LYS A 243 59.74 104.92 -21.20
C LYS A 243 60.39 105.65 -20.00
N ARG A 244 60.23 105.13 -18.77
CA ARG A 244 60.91 105.66 -17.57
C ARG A 244 62.41 105.45 -17.67
N LEU A 245 62.85 104.23 -17.95
CA LEU A 245 64.25 103.86 -18.15
C LEU A 245 64.88 104.62 -19.31
N TYR A 246 64.16 104.88 -20.40
CA TYR A 246 64.65 105.69 -21.51
C TYR A 246 64.88 107.15 -21.09
N ARG A 247 63.96 107.75 -20.32
CA ARG A 247 64.14 109.12 -19.78
C ARG A 247 65.29 109.20 -18.78
N GLU A 248 65.44 108.18 -17.95
CA GLU A 248 66.56 108.07 -17.00
C GLU A 248 67.89 107.83 -17.73
N LEU A 249 67.93 107.01 -18.78
CA LEU A 249 69.10 106.79 -19.62
C LEU A 249 69.49 108.02 -20.42
N VAL A 250 68.53 108.81 -20.90
CA VAL A 250 68.81 110.08 -21.59
C VAL A 250 69.41 111.08 -20.61
N ARG A 251 68.81 111.26 -19.42
CA ARG A 251 69.38 112.12 -18.36
C ARG A 251 70.76 111.64 -17.91
N ALA A 252 70.93 110.35 -17.66
CA ALA A 252 72.22 109.77 -17.29
C ALA A 252 73.25 109.86 -18.42
N ASN A 253 72.83 109.80 -19.70
CA ASN A 253 73.72 110.04 -20.84
C ASN A 253 74.13 111.49 -20.96
N GLU A 254 73.24 112.44 -20.73
CA GLU A 254 73.55 113.87 -20.70
C GLU A 254 74.54 114.18 -19.56
N GLU A 255 74.29 113.66 -18.36
CA GLU A 255 75.21 113.74 -17.23
C GLU A 255 76.56 113.06 -17.51
N LEU A 256 76.56 111.89 -18.17
CA LEU A 256 77.80 111.21 -18.59
C LEU A 256 78.51 111.97 -19.71
N GLN A 257 77.82 112.65 -20.62
CA GLN A 257 78.45 113.48 -21.65
C GLN A 257 79.08 114.73 -21.05
N GLU A 258 78.44 115.36 -20.07
CA GLU A 258 79.02 116.48 -19.32
C GLU A 258 80.21 116.03 -18.47
N ARG A 259 80.11 114.88 -17.79
CA ARG A 259 81.22 114.25 -17.07
C ARG A 259 82.35 113.81 -17.99
N ARG A 260 82.06 113.32 -19.21
CA ARG A 260 83.08 112.99 -20.22
C ARG A 260 83.80 114.23 -20.73
N LYS A 261 83.10 115.34 -20.96
CA LYS A 261 83.73 116.62 -21.34
C LYS A 261 84.61 117.17 -20.20
N ALA A 262 84.15 117.08 -18.94
CA ALA A 262 84.94 117.45 -17.78
C ALA A 262 86.15 116.50 -17.57
N ALA A 263 85.95 115.19 -17.74
CA ALA A 263 86.98 114.17 -17.62
C ALA A 263 87.99 114.21 -18.78
N GLU A 264 87.62 114.61 -20.00
CA GLU A 264 88.57 114.83 -21.10
C GLU A 264 89.45 116.05 -20.86
N ILE A 265 88.90 117.11 -20.27
CA ILE A 265 89.67 118.30 -19.88
C ILE A 265 90.63 117.95 -18.72
N GLN A 266 90.17 117.17 -17.74
CA GLN A 266 91.01 116.65 -16.66
C GLN A 266 92.04 115.64 -17.15
N GLN A 267 91.68 114.69 -18.03
CA GLN A 267 92.61 113.74 -18.64
C GLN A 267 93.67 114.42 -19.49
N LYS A 268 93.36 115.48 -20.23
CA LYS A 268 94.39 116.23 -20.98
C LYS A 268 95.36 116.96 -20.04
N ALA A 269 94.89 117.46 -18.91
CA ALA A 269 95.73 118.06 -17.88
C ALA A 269 96.58 117.00 -17.13
N GLU A 270 95.98 115.87 -16.77
CA GLU A 270 96.65 114.74 -16.10
C GLU A 270 97.61 114.01 -17.03
N GLN A 271 97.30 113.84 -18.32
CA GLN A 271 98.22 113.26 -19.31
C GLN A 271 99.44 114.16 -19.48
N ALA A 272 99.28 115.48 -19.53
CA ALA A 272 100.42 116.40 -19.58
C ALA A 272 101.32 116.29 -18.32
N GLN A 273 100.73 116.12 -17.13
CA GLN A 273 101.46 115.90 -15.87
C GLN A 273 102.06 114.48 -15.76
N ALA A 274 101.35 113.47 -16.28
CA ALA A 274 101.76 112.07 -16.30
C ALA A 274 102.89 111.85 -17.30
N PHE A 275 102.92 112.50 -18.46
CA PHE A 275 104.06 112.45 -19.38
C PHE A 275 105.32 113.08 -18.74
N ALA A 276 105.18 114.20 -18.03
CA ALA A 276 106.28 114.82 -17.30
C ALA A 276 106.79 113.96 -16.13
N CYS A 277 105.90 113.26 -15.42
CA CYS A 277 106.27 112.32 -14.35
C CYS A 277 106.80 110.99 -14.88
N ALA A 278 106.24 110.44 -15.96
CA ALA A 278 106.66 109.21 -16.61
C ALA A 278 108.07 109.35 -17.19
N ALA A 279 108.43 110.50 -17.76
CA ALA A 279 109.81 110.75 -18.20
C ALA A 279 110.82 110.68 -17.03
N LYS A 280 110.47 111.22 -15.85
CA LYS A 280 111.30 111.15 -14.63
C LYS A 280 111.32 109.74 -14.01
N LEU A 281 110.21 109.01 -14.09
CA LEU A 281 110.11 107.62 -13.63
C LEU A 281 110.86 106.65 -14.54
N GLN A 282 110.81 106.80 -15.87
CA GLN A 282 111.57 105.96 -16.80
C GLN A 282 113.08 106.07 -16.59
N GLN A 283 113.59 107.27 -16.27
CA GLN A 283 115.00 107.46 -15.90
C GLN A 283 115.36 106.76 -14.57
N ARG A 284 114.46 106.73 -13.58
CA ARG A 284 114.64 105.99 -12.32
C ARG A 284 114.48 104.48 -12.47
N GLU A 285 113.51 104.00 -13.24
CA GLU A 285 113.25 102.58 -13.47
C GLU A 285 114.38 101.91 -14.25
N ALA A 286 114.99 102.60 -15.22
CA ALA A 286 116.16 102.08 -15.92
C ALA A 286 117.34 101.81 -14.97
N MET A 287 117.54 102.67 -13.96
CA MET A 287 118.54 102.49 -12.90
C MET A 287 118.17 101.35 -11.94
N ILE A 288 116.90 101.24 -11.56
CA ILE A 288 116.40 100.20 -10.64
C ILE A 288 116.38 98.82 -11.30
N ARG A 289 116.06 98.71 -12.61
CA ARG A 289 116.05 97.42 -13.34
C ARG A 289 117.44 96.78 -13.37
N LYS A 290 118.48 97.57 -13.66
CA LYS A 290 119.88 97.11 -13.61
C LYS A 290 120.26 96.56 -12.23
N ARG A 291 119.86 97.25 -11.15
CA ARG A 291 120.13 96.80 -9.77
C ARG A 291 119.29 95.59 -9.32
N LYS A 292 118.08 95.41 -9.87
CA LYS A 292 117.18 94.28 -9.55
C LYS A 292 117.56 93.01 -10.28
N GLU A 293 118.11 93.09 -11.48
CA GLU A 293 118.63 91.93 -12.22
C GLU A 293 119.82 91.29 -11.49
N GLU A 294 120.71 92.10 -10.91
CA GLU A 294 121.82 91.65 -10.06
C GLU A 294 121.34 90.90 -8.80
N LEU A 295 120.27 91.39 -8.14
CA LEU A 295 119.70 90.76 -6.95
C LEU A 295 118.88 89.50 -7.23
N ARG A 296 118.26 89.40 -8.42
CA ARG A 296 117.47 88.20 -8.84
C ARG A 296 118.36 87.01 -9.16
N ALA A 297 119.53 87.23 -9.76
CA ALA A 297 120.51 86.17 -9.97
C ALA A 297 120.95 85.54 -8.64
N TRP A 298 121.16 86.36 -7.60
CA TRP A 298 121.57 85.89 -6.28
C TRP A 298 120.47 85.13 -5.51
N ALA A 299 119.19 85.45 -5.72
CA ALA A 299 118.07 84.80 -5.03
C ALA A 299 117.69 83.44 -5.63
N LEU A 300 117.87 83.23 -6.94
CA LEU A 300 117.52 81.99 -7.64
C LEU A 300 118.40 80.80 -7.18
N GLU A 301 119.70 81.01 -6.98
CA GLU A 301 120.63 79.98 -6.46
C GLU A 301 120.26 79.50 -5.04
N ARG A 302 119.60 80.34 -4.24
CA ARG A 302 119.14 79.99 -2.89
C ARG A 302 117.84 79.18 -2.90
N SER A 303 116.92 79.46 -3.84
CA SER A 303 115.62 78.77 -3.92
C SER A 303 115.73 77.32 -4.38
N GLU A 304 116.67 76.99 -5.26
CA GLU A 304 116.86 75.62 -5.77
C GLU A 304 117.30 74.63 -4.69
N ARG A 305 117.98 75.11 -3.63
CA ARG A 305 118.38 74.28 -2.48
C ARG A 305 117.22 73.94 -1.53
N LEU A 306 116.18 74.78 -1.48
CA LEU A 306 115.03 74.59 -0.58
C LEU A 306 113.93 73.73 -1.22
N THR A 307 113.75 73.80 -2.54
CA THR A 307 112.79 72.95 -3.29
C THR A 307 113.16 71.47 -3.27
N ALA A 308 114.46 71.12 -3.17
CA ALA A 308 114.91 69.73 -3.04
C ALA A 308 114.50 69.07 -1.71
N GLN A 309 114.29 69.85 -0.64
CA GLN A 309 113.92 69.33 0.68
C GLN A 309 112.39 69.14 0.84
N GLY A 310 111.57 69.92 0.12
CA GLY A 310 110.11 69.81 0.17
C GLY A 310 109.54 68.59 -0.57
N ALA A 311 110.21 68.10 -1.62
CA ALA A 311 109.75 66.96 -2.41
C ALA A 311 109.74 65.63 -1.64
N ALA A 312 110.60 65.47 -0.63
CA ALA A 312 110.70 64.25 0.18
C ALA A 312 109.55 64.07 1.19
N ALA A 313 108.93 65.17 1.67
CA ALA A 313 107.86 65.11 2.66
C ALA A 313 106.50 64.72 2.05
N LEU A 314 106.20 65.18 0.83
CA LEU A 314 104.92 64.94 0.14
C LEU A 314 104.69 63.47 -0.26
N ALA A 315 105.75 62.70 -0.50
CA ALA A 315 105.65 61.28 -0.86
C ALA A 315 105.16 60.39 0.29
N THR A 316 105.37 60.81 1.55
CA THR A 316 104.98 60.02 2.73
C THR A 316 103.49 60.11 3.05
N ALA A 317 102.88 61.28 2.86
CA ALA A 317 101.45 61.49 3.14
C ALA A 317 100.51 60.78 2.15
N GLN A 318 100.94 60.59 0.89
CA GLN A 318 100.12 59.91 -0.13
C GLN A 318 100.00 58.39 0.10
N ALA A 319 100.95 57.78 0.83
CA ALA A 319 100.92 56.36 1.13
C ALA A 319 99.90 55.98 2.23
N GLU A 320 99.54 56.92 3.11
CA GLU A 320 98.60 56.68 4.21
C GLU A 320 97.14 56.79 3.77
N GLU A 321 96.81 57.71 2.86
CA GLU A 321 95.46 57.82 2.27
C GLU A 321 95.05 56.59 1.46
N ALA A 322 96.00 55.94 0.79
CA ALA A 322 95.72 54.74 -0.01
C ALA A 322 95.23 53.56 0.86
N ARG A 323 95.81 53.39 2.07
CA ARG A 323 95.44 52.31 3.00
C ARG A 323 94.04 52.49 3.60
N HIS A 324 93.59 53.73 3.80
CA HIS A 324 92.26 53.99 4.33
C HIS A 324 91.13 53.69 3.33
N ARG A 325 91.37 53.83 2.03
CA ARG A 325 90.38 53.53 0.98
C ARG A 325 90.15 52.04 0.80
N GLU A 326 91.19 51.21 0.98
CA GLU A 326 91.08 49.74 0.92
C GLU A 326 90.22 49.17 2.06
N ILE A 327 90.31 49.73 3.27
CA ILE A 327 89.55 49.28 4.44
C ILE A 327 88.05 49.60 4.33
N GLN A 328 87.69 50.74 3.70
CA GLN A 328 86.28 51.10 3.50
C GLN A 328 85.61 50.28 2.39
N ALA A 329 86.35 49.92 1.34
CA ALA A 329 85.84 49.05 0.28
C ALA A 329 85.50 47.65 0.81
N GLY A 330 86.36 47.06 1.65
CA GLY A 330 86.10 45.74 2.25
C GLY A 330 84.83 45.68 3.10
N ARG A 331 84.52 46.73 3.87
CA ARG A 331 83.31 46.79 4.70
C ARG A 331 82.03 46.90 3.85
N PHE A 332 82.05 47.69 2.78
CA PHE A 332 80.91 47.80 1.87
C PHE A 332 80.64 46.48 1.12
N GLU A 333 81.68 45.77 0.70
CA GLU A 333 81.53 44.47 0.05
C GLU A 333 80.93 43.40 0.97
N GLU A 334 81.28 43.41 2.26
CA GLU A 334 80.70 42.51 3.25
C GLU A 334 79.22 42.81 3.54
N GLU A 335 78.85 44.09 3.66
CA GLU A 335 77.45 44.50 3.87
C GLU A 335 76.56 44.18 2.67
N VAL A 336 77.06 44.36 1.44
CA VAL A 336 76.34 44.01 0.21
C VAL A 336 76.12 42.50 0.11
N LYS A 337 77.14 41.68 0.42
CA LYS A 337 77.02 40.21 0.43
C LYS A 337 75.97 39.74 1.45
N GLN A 338 75.98 40.28 2.67
CA GLN A 338 74.99 39.94 3.69
C GLN A 338 73.55 40.35 3.29
N ALA A 339 73.39 41.50 2.63
CA ALA A 339 72.08 41.95 2.14
C ALA A 339 71.56 41.09 0.99
N GLU A 340 72.44 40.61 0.10
CA GLU A 340 72.09 39.70 -0.98
C GLU A 340 71.73 38.31 -0.48
N GLU A 341 72.50 37.77 0.48
CA GLU A 341 72.20 36.48 1.14
C GLU A 341 70.85 36.53 1.86
N ALA A 342 70.53 37.62 2.56
CA ALA A 342 69.23 37.80 3.21
C ALA A 342 68.07 37.89 2.20
N LYS A 343 68.27 38.52 1.04
CA LYS A 343 67.27 38.55 -0.05
C LYS A 343 67.07 37.17 -0.67
N GLN A 344 68.14 36.40 -0.87
CA GLN A 344 68.07 35.04 -1.39
C GLN A 344 67.37 34.10 -0.39
N ALA A 345 67.70 34.19 0.90
CA ALA A 345 67.05 33.41 1.96
C ALA A 345 65.53 33.71 2.04
N ARG A 346 65.12 34.97 1.92
CA ARG A 346 63.70 35.35 1.86
C ARG A 346 62.98 34.78 0.63
N ARG A 347 63.63 34.78 -0.54
CA ARG A 347 63.07 34.17 -1.76
C ARG A 347 62.90 32.66 -1.61
N VAL A 348 63.88 31.96 -1.04
CA VAL A 348 63.82 30.52 -0.80
C VAL A 348 62.74 30.17 0.23
N ALA A 349 62.66 30.92 1.33
CA ALA A 349 61.62 30.74 2.35
C ALA A 349 60.20 30.93 1.78
N MET A 350 60.00 31.96 0.96
CA MET A 350 58.73 32.20 0.28
C MET A 350 58.38 31.06 -0.70
N GLN A 351 59.36 30.56 -1.46
CA GLN A 351 59.15 29.43 -2.36
C GLN A 351 58.79 28.14 -1.62
N LEU A 352 59.38 27.90 -0.45
CA LEU A 352 59.03 26.76 0.40
C LEU A 352 57.60 26.89 0.96
N GLN A 353 57.21 28.07 1.45
CA GLN A 353 55.83 28.31 1.91
C GLN A 353 54.80 28.11 0.80
N LEU A 354 55.11 28.53 -0.44
CA LEU A 354 54.23 28.30 -1.58
C LEU A 354 54.14 26.82 -1.97
N LYS A 355 55.25 26.07 -1.86
CA LYS A 355 55.25 24.62 -2.06
C LYS A 355 54.43 23.90 -0.99
N GLU A 356 54.66 24.21 0.28
CA GLU A 356 53.89 23.66 1.40
C GLU A 356 52.40 23.98 1.29
N SER A 357 52.04 25.21 0.92
CA SER A 357 50.63 25.59 0.69
C SER A 357 50.02 24.80 -0.48
N ARG A 358 50.77 24.57 -1.55
CA ARG A 358 50.31 23.79 -2.71
C ARG A 358 50.16 22.32 -2.36
N ASP A 359 51.11 21.75 -1.63
CA ASP A 359 51.09 20.35 -1.20
C ASP A 359 49.93 20.10 -0.23
N ASN A 360 49.71 21.02 0.73
CA ASN A 360 48.54 20.98 1.63
C ASN A 360 47.21 21.08 0.87
N GLN A 361 47.14 21.90 -0.19
CA GLN A 361 45.93 21.98 -1.03
C GLN A 361 45.71 20.68 -1.82
N VAL A 362 46.78 20.06 -2.32
CA VAL A 362 46.71 18.76 -3.02
C VAL A 362 46.29 17.66 -2.05
N GLU A 363 46.85 17.61 -0.85
CA GLU A 363 46.45 16.64 0.19
C GLU A 363 44.99 16.83 0.63
N ALA A 364 44.55 18.07 0.84
CA ALA A 364 43.16 18.37 1.16
C ALA A 364 42.20 17.87 0.07
N LYS A 365 42.53 18.12 -1.21
CA LYS A 365 41.76 17.60 -2.36
C LYS A 365 41.80 16.07 -2.45
N ARG A 366 42.91 15.43 -2.10
CA ARG A 366 42.99 13.95 -2.03
C ARG A 366 42.08 13.40 -0.94
N ARG A 367 42.13 13.96 0.27
CA ARG A 367 41.25 13.57 1.39
C ARG A 367 39.77 13.79 1.06
N GLU A 368 39.42 14.88 0.39
CA GLU A 368 38.05 15.14 -0.06
C GLU A 368 37.59 14.10 -1.09
N LYS A 369 38.43 13.74 -2.08
CA LYS A 369 38.13 12.66 -3.03
C LYS A 369 37.98 11.31 -2.33
N GLU A 370 38.84 10.98 -1.38
CA GLU A 370 38.73 9.73 -0.62
C GLU A 370 37.46 9.68 0.22
N ARG A 371 37.05 10.80 0.84
CA ARG A 371 35.76 10.88 1.55
C ARG A 371 34.59 10.68 0.62
N LYS A 372 34.55 11.36 -0.53
CA LYS A 372 33.51 11.19 -1.56
C LYS A 372 33.45 9.74 -2.07
N MET A 373 34.59 9.12 -2.34
CA MET A 373 34.65 7.72 -2.76
C MET A 373 34.12 6.76 -1.67
N ARG A 374 34.34 7.05 -0.39
CA ARG A 374 33.76 6.26 0.72
C ARG A 374 32.26 6.48 0.83
N GLU A 375 31.80 7.73 0.76
CA GLU A 375 30.36 8.07 0.78
C GLU A 375 29.62 7.44 -0.41
N ASP A 376 30.20 7.48 -1.62
CA ASP A 376 29.66 6.84 -2.82
C ASP A 376 29.65 5.31 -2.69
N ALA A 377 30.67 4.72 -2.07
CA ALA A 377 30.72 3.28 -1.80
C ALA A 377 29.66 2.86 -0.77
N GLU A 378 29.52 3.60 0.33
CA GLU A 378 28.49 3.38 1.35
C GLU A 378 27.08 3.55 0.77
N TYR A 379 26.89 4.57 -0.08
CA TYR A 379 25.64 4.79 -0.80
C TYR A 379 25.34 3.64 -1.77
N ALA A 380 26.32 3.19 -2.56
CA ALA A 380 26.17 2.05 -3.44
C ALA A 380 25.88 0.74 -2.66
N GLU A 381 26.50 0.54 -1.50
CA GLU A 381 26.19 -0.59 -0.62
C GLU A 381 24.78 -0.51 -0.05
N SER A 382 24.32 0.68 0.36
CA SER A 382 22.94 0.88 0.81
C SER A 382 21.91 0.57 -0.28
N LEU A 383 22.18 0.97 -1.52
CA LEU A 383 21.34 0.66 -2.68
C LEU A 383 21.35 -0.84 -2.99
N ARG A 384 22.51 -1.50 -2.89
CA ARG A 384 22.60 -2.96 -3.05
C ARG A 384 21.81 -3.68 -1.96
N LYS A 385 21.92 -3.26 -0.70
CA LYS A 385 21.14 -3.83 0.41
C LYS A 385 19.63 -3.61 0.21
N ALA A 386 19.22 -2.44 -0.25
CA ALA A 386 17.82 -2.16 -0.59
C ALA A 386 17.31 -3.01 -1.77
N ALA A 387 18.14 -3.20 -2.81
CA ALA A 387 17.80 -4.05 -3.94
C ALA A 387 17.67 -5.53 -3.54
N VAL A 388 18.57 -6.03 -2.69
CA VAL A 388 18.48 -7.40 -2.14
C VAL A 388 17.24 -7.55 -1.26
N ALA A 389 16.90 -6.56 -0.43
CA ALA A 389 15.69 -6.59 0.38
C ALA A 389 14.42 -6.59 -0.49
N ALA A 390 14.37 -5.77 -1.54
CA ALA A 390 13.25 -5.74 -2.48
C ALA A 390 13.11 -7.08 -3.24
N GLN A 391 14.23 -7.68 -3.68
CA GLN A 391 14.21 -9.01 -4.30
C GLN A 391 13.71 -10.08 -3.33
N ALA A 392 14.14 -10.05 -2.06
CA ALA A 392 13.67 -10.97 -1.04
C ALA A 392 12.16 -10.82 -0.74
N GLU A 393 11.61 -9.60 -0.80
CA GLU A 393 10.16 -9.39 -0.69
C GLU A 393 9.38 -9.94 -1.89
N GLU A 394 9.87 -9.73 -3.11
CA GLU A 394 9.25 -10.30 -4.31
C GLU A 394 9.30 -11.82 -4.30
N GLU A 395 10.42 -12.43 -3.88
CA GLU A 395 10.53 -13.88 -3.70
C GLU A 395 9.56 -14.41 -2.62
N ARG A 396 9.39 -13.70 -1.50
CA ARG A 396 8.40 -14.05 -0.47
C ARG A 396 6.97 -13.99 -1.03
N LYS A 397 6.61 -12.93 -1.76
CA LYS A 397 5.30 -12.83 -2.42
C LYS A 397 5.07 -13.96 -3.41
N LEU A 398 6.07 -14.31 -4.21
CA LEU A 398 6.00 -15.43 -5.16
C LEU A 398 5.85 -16.78 -4.45
N GLN A 399 6.58 -17.00 -3.34
CA GLN A 399 6.43 -18.21 -2.53
C GLN A 399 5.04 -18.30 -1.89
N GLU A 400 4.50 -17.20 -1.38
CA GLU A 400 3.14 -17.14 -0.85
C GLU A 400 2.09 -17.42 -1.93
N GLN A 401 2.25 -16.88 -3.13
CA GLN A 401 1.38 -17.17 -4.26
C GLN A 401 1.43 -18.65 -4.65
N ARG A 402 2.64 -19.24 -4.73
CA ARG A 402 2.81 -20.67 -4.98
C ARG A 402 2.15 -21.53 -3.90
N ALA A 403 2.31 -21.17 -2.62
CA ALA A 403 1.68 -21.87 -1.51
C ALA A 403 0.14 -21.76 -1.56
N LYS A 404 -0.41 -20.60 -1.91
CA LYS A 404 -1.86 -20.39 -2.10
C LYS A 404 -2.41 -21.24 -3.26
N LEU A 405 -1.72 -21.25 -4.40
CA LEU A 405 -2.10 -22.06 -5.56
C LEU A 405 -1.99 -23.56 -5.26
N TRP A 406 -0.96 -23.97 -4.53
CA TRP A 406 -0.79 -25.37 -4.11
C TRP A 406 -1.92 -25.82 -3.18
N LYS A 407 -2.26 -25.02 -2.16
CA LYS A 407 -3.43 -25.27 -1.28
C LYS A 407 -4.73 -25.37 -2.07
N LEU A 408 -4.96 -24.44 -3.01
CA LEU A 408 -6.14 -24.46 -3.87
C LEU A 408 -6.18 -25.73 -4.74
N GLY A 409 -5.03 -26.20 -5.23
CA GLY A 409 -4.91 -27.47 -5.94
C GLY A 409 -5.19 -28.70 -5.05
N GLU A 410 -4.75 -28.69 -3.79
CA GLU A 410 -5.10 -29.74 -2.83
C GLU A 410 -6.60 -29.76 -2.50
N ASP A 411 -7.21 -28.58 -2.31
CA ASP A 411 -8.64 -28.45 -2.06
C ASP A 411 -9.47 -28.95 -3.24
N GLN A 412 -9.06 -28.63 -4.47
CA GLN A 412 -9.70 -29.17 -5.68
C GLN A 412 -9.58 -30.70 -5.77
N LYS A 413 -8.42 -31.28 -5.41
CA LYS A 413 -8.25 -32.74 -5.34
C LYS A 413 -9.13 -33.36 -4.25
N ARG A 414 -9.29 -32.70 -3.10
CA ARG A 414 -10.19 -33.14 -2.03
C ARG A 414 -11.65 -33.11 -2.49
N GLN A 415 -12.10 -32.01 -3.09
CA GLN A 415 -13.44 -31.89 -3.66
C GLN A 415 -13.72 -32.93 -4.76
N ALA A 416 -12.72 -33.23 -5.61
CA ALA A 416 -12.84 -34.27 -6.63
C ALA A 416 -13.01 -35.67 -6.00
N ARG A 417 -12.26 -35.98 -4.93
CA ARG A 417 -12.40 -37.25 -4.18
C ARG A 417 -13.76 -37.34 -3.51
N GLU A 418 -14.24 -36.27 -2.87
CA GLU A 418 -15.56 -36.20 -2.24
C GLU A 418 -16.69 -36.40 -3.27
N ARG A 419 -16.61 -35.76 -4.44
CA ARG A 419 -17.55 -35.99 -5.55
C ARG A 419 -17.52 -37.42 -6.08
N GLN A 420 -16.35 -38.05 -6.08
CA GLN A 420 -16.22 -39.45 -6.50
C GLN A 420 -16.81 -40.40 -5.45
N GLN A 421 -16.63 -40.11 -4.16
CA GLN A 421 -17.24 -40.85 -3.06
C GLN A 421 -18.76 -40.68 -3.04
N SER A 422 -19.28 -39.47 -3.24
CA SER A 422 -20.73 -39.23 -3.30
C SER A 422 -21.38 -39.94 -4.50
N LYS A 423 -20.72 -39.95 -5.66
CA LYS A 423 -21.17 -40.76 -6.81
C LYS A 423 -21.15 -42.25 -6.54
N LYS A 424 -20.17 -42.77 -5.80
CA LYS A 424 -20.13 -44.18 -5.37
C LYS A 424 -21.29 -44.49 -4.42
N GLN A 425 -21.51 -43.65 -3.42
CA GLN A 425 -22.64 -43.79 -2.48
C GLN A 425 -23.99 -43.73 -3.19
N GLN A 426 -24.16 -42.84 -4.17
CA GLN A 426 -25.38 -42.79 -5.00
C GLN A 426 -25.58 -44.07 -5.82
N ARG A 427 -24.50 -44.63 -6.39
CA ARG A 427 -24.58 -45.92 -7.10
C ARG A 427 -24.92 -47.08 -6.17
N GLU A 428 -24.35 -47.11 -4.96
CA GLU A 428 -24.67 -48.10 -3.93
C GLU A 428 -26.12 -48.00 -3.48
N GLN A 429 -26.63 -46.78 -3.27
CA GLN A 429 -28.04 -46.53 -2.94
C GLN A 429 -28.98 -47.02 -4.06
N VAL A 430 -28.67 -46.70 -5.32
CA VAL A 430 -29.46 -47.19 -6.46
C VAL A 430 -29.44 -48.72 -6.54
N LEU A 431 -28.28 -49.36 -6.34
CA LEU A 431 -28.18 -50.82 -6.30
C LEU A 431 -28.94 -51.43 -5.12
N GLU A 432 -28.96 -50.78 -3.96
CA GLU A 432 -29.76 -51.22 -2.81
C GLU A 432 -31.26 -51.06 -3.07
N GLU A 433 -31.69 -49.99 -3.72
CA GLU A 433 -33.08 -49.79 -4.14
C GLU A 433 -33.52 -50.83 -5.18
N GLU A 434 -32.66 -51.14 -6.16
CA GLU A 434 -32.89 -52.22 -7.13
C GLU A 434 -32.98 -53.59 -6.46
N ARG A 435 -32.12 -53.87 -5.46
CA ARG A 435 -32.21 -55.10 -4.64
C ARG A 435 -33.52 -55.16 -3.87
N ARG A 436 -33.92 -54.07 -3.20
CA ARG A 436 -35.20 -53.99 -2.47
C ARG A 436 -36.40 -54.14 -3.40
N ALA A 437 -36.35 -53.57 -4.60
CA ALA A 437 -37.40 -53.74 -5.61
C ALA A 437 -37.47 -55.20 -6.10
N SER A 438 -36.31 -55.83 -6.30
CA SER A 438 -36.21 -57.24 -6.69
C SER A 438 -36.73 -58.17 -5.58
N ASP A 439 -36.43 -57.89 -4.32
CA ASP A 439 -36.92 -58.65 -3.18
C ASP A 439 -38.44 -58.51 -3.01
N LYS A 440 -39.00 -57.30 -3.20
CA LYS A 440 -40.45 -57.09 -3.24
C LYS A 440 -41.15 -57.86 -4.36
N LEU A 441 -40.53 -57.94 -5.55
CA LEU A 441 -41.03 -58.75 -6.65
C LEU A 441 -40.99 -60.25 -6.31
N ARG A 442 -39.90 -60.73 -5.70
CA ARG A 442 -39.80 -62.11 -5.21
C ARG A 442 -40.85 -62.44 -4.16
N GLU A 443 -41.10 -61.54 -3.20
CA GLU A 443 -42.15 -61.71 -2.20
C GLU A 443 -43.56 -61.78 -2.83
N ALA A 444 -43.83 -60.94 -3.83
CA ALA A 444 -45.09 -60.98 -4.58
C ALA A 444 -45.25 -62.30 -5.36
N GLU A 445 -44.19 -62.77 -6.02
CA GLU A 445 -44.17 -64.06 -6.73
C GLU A 445 -44.38 -65.25 -5.76
N LEU A 446 -43.76 -65.22 -4.57
CA LEU A 446 -43.95 -66.24 -3.53
C LEU A 446 -45.40 -66.26 -2.98
N LYS A 447 -46.00 -65.08 -2.78
CA LYS A 447 -47.41 -64.97 -2.37
C LYS A 447 -48.36 -65.54 -3.44
N LEU A 448 -48.09 -65.24 -4.71
CA LEU A 448 -48.85 -65.79 -5.85
C LEU A 448 -48.70 -67.31 -5.95
N HIS A 449 -47.50 -67.85 -5.71
CA HIS A 449 -47.26 -69.29 -5.67
C HIS A 449 -48.02 -69.98 -4.53
N CYS A 450 -47.98 -69.41 -3.31
CA CYS A 450 -48.74 -69.91 -2.17
C CYS A 450 -50.25 -69.87 -2.43
N PHE A 451 -50.74 -68.83 -3.11
CA PHE A 451 -52.14 -68.72 -3.52
C PHE A 451 -52.52 -69.83 -4.52
N ALA A 452 -51.69 -70.07 -5.54
CA ALA A 452 -51.89 -71.16 -6.50
C ALA A 452 -51.88 -72.55 -5.84
N GLU A 453 -51.01 -72.77 -4.85
CA GLU A 453 -50.99 -74.03 -4.06
C GLU A 453 -52.23 -74.22 -3.22
N LYS A 454 -52.70 -73.17 -2.53
CA LYS A 454 -53.97 -73.21 -1.79
C LYS A 454 -55.15 -73.46 -2.72
N GLY A 455 -55.16 -72.87 -3.92
CA GLY A 455 -56.18 -73.10 -4.94
C GLY A 455 -56.18 -74.54 -5.47
N ILE A 456 -55.01 -75.14 -5.70
CA ILE A 456 -54.88 -76.56 -6.07
C ILE A 456 -55.34 -77.48 -4.94
N ALA A 457 -54.98 -77.18 -3.70
CA ALA A 457 -55.41 -77.96 -2.53
C ALA A 457 -56.95 -77.91 -2.35
N ALA A 458 -57.55 -76.73 -2.50
CA ALA A 458 -59.01 -76.56 -2.47
C ALA A 458 -59.71 -77.30 -3.61
N ALA A 459 -59.17 -77.25 -4.84
CA ALA A 459 -59.70 -78.00 -5.99
C ALA A 459 -59.60 -79.53 -5.79
N LYS A 460 -58.50 -80.02 -5.19
CA LYS A 460 -58.36 -81.43 -4.79
C LYS A 460 -59.41 -81.84 -3.76
N ALA A 461 -59.68 -80.99 -2.77
CA ALA A 461 -60.70 -81.24 -1.74
C ALA A 461 -62.14 -81.21 -2.31
N ALA A 462 -62.41 -80.37 -3.31
CA ALA A 462 -63.70 -80.26 -3.98
C ALA A 462 -63.96 -81.30 -5.09
N GLY A 463 -62.98 -82.16 -5.39
CA GLY A 463 -63.10 -83.21 -6.42
C GLY A 463 -63.12 -82.71 -7.87
N THR A 464 -62.68 -81.48 -8.13
CA THR A 464 -62.64 -80.86 -9.46
C THR A 464 -61.28 -81.11 -10.15
N GLU A 465 -61.16 -80.81 -11.45
CA GLU A 465 -59.96 -81.09 -12.26
C GLU A 465 -58.73 -80.25 -11.88
N TRP A 466 -58.06 -80.62 -10.78
CA TRP A 466 -56.87 -79.97 -10.25
C TRP A 466 -55.62 -80.06 -11.16
N ARG A 467 -55.59 -81.00 -12.11
CA ARG A 467 -54.47 -81.19 -13.05
C ARG A 467 -54.27 -80.01 -14.00
N ILE A 468 -55.33 -79.28 -14.32
CA ILE A 468 -55.26 -78.07 -15.18
C ILE A 468 -54.60 -76.93 -14.40
N LEU A 469 -54.97 -76.75 -13.13
CA LEU A 469 -54.38 -75.75 -12.23
C LEU A 469 -52.91 -76.05 -11.93
N GLU A 470 -52.54 -77.33 -11.82
CA GLU A 470 -51.14 -77.74 -11.65
C GLU A 470 -50.29 -77.48 -12.90
N LYS A 471 -50.83 -77.71 -14.10
CA LYS A 471 -50.17 -77.29 -15.35
C LYS A 471 -50.02 -75.76 -15.45
N ALA A 472 -51.01 -74.99 -14.99
CA ALA A 472 -50.94 -73.54 -14.93
C ALA A 472 -49.90 -73.04 -13.92
N LYS A 473 -49.81 -73.65 -12.73
CA LYS A 473 -48.76 -73.40 -11.73
C LYS A 473 -47.36 -73.66 -12.31
N ASN A 474 -47.17 -74.77 -13.01
CA ASN A 474 -45.87 -75.11 -13.61
C ASN A 474 -45.48 -74.14 -14.75
N ARG A 475 -46.45 -73.63 -15.52
CA ARG A 475 -46.20 -72.56 -16.50
C ARG A 475 -45.84 -71.23 -15.83
N LEU A 476 -46.54 -70.86 -14.75
CA LEU A 476 -46.22 -69.68 -13.95
C LEU A 476 -44.82 -69.76 -13.33
N LEU A 477 -44.41 -70.94 -12.84
CA LEU A 477 -43.06 -71.18 -12.33
C LEU A 477 -41.97 -70.97 -13.38
N HIS A 478 -42.21 -71.39 -14.63
CA HIS A 478 -41.28 -71.14 -15.74
C HIS A 478 -41.22 -69.68 -16.19
N GLN A 479 -42.27 -68.90 -15.94
CA GLN A 479 -42.31 -67.46 -16.23
C GLN A 479 -41.83 -66.60 -15.05
N SER A 480 -41.85 -67.14 -13.83
CA SER A 480 -41.39 -66.46 -12.62
C SER A 480 -39.87 -66.37 -12.52
N SER A 481 -39.38 -65.32 -11.87
CA SER A 481 -37.95 -65.11 -11.65
C SER A 481 -37.33 -66.10 -10.63
N LEU A 482 -38.17 -66.80 -9.85
CA LEU A 482 -37.77 -67.79 -8.85
C LEU A 482 -37.04 -69.02 -9.42
N GLY A 483 -37.24 -69.35 -10.71
CA GLY A 483 -36.57 -70.45 -11.39
C GLY A 483 -35.23 -70.10 -12.06
N ARG A 484 -34.81 -68.83 -12.07
CA ARG A 484 -33.56 -68.39 -12.71
C ARG A 484 -32.42 -68.34 -11.68
N HIS A 485 -31.50 -69.30 -11.76
CA HIS A 485 -30.20 -69.17 -11.10
C HIS A 485 -29.45 -67.94 -11.64
N PRO A 486 -28.83 -67.11 -10.77
CA PRO A 486 -28.03 -65.99 -11.23
C PRO A 486 -26.78 -66.54 -11.94
N LYS A 487 -26.62 -66.19 -13.24
CA LYS A 487 -25.34 -66.38 -13.92
C LYS A 487 -24.35 -65.38 -13.31
N SER A 488 -23.36 -65.88 -12.57
CA SER A 488 -22.19 -65.09 -12.18
C SER A 488 -21.50 -64.63 -13.46
N LYS A 489 -21.58 -63.33 -13.72
CA LYS A 489 -20.80 -62.69 -14.78
C LYS A 489 -19.75 -61.81 -14.10
N ASP A 490 -18.83 -62.48 -13.40
CA ASP A 490 -17.49 -61.95 -13.22
C ASP A 490 -16.78 -62.21 -14.55
N ALA A 491 -16.88 -61.23 -15.44
CA ALA A 491 -16.06 -61.16 -16.63
C ALA A 491 -15.52 -59.74 -16.71
N ASP A 492 -14.25 -59.64 -16.34
CA ASP A 492 -13.24 -58.74 -16.89
C ASP A 492 -13.77 -57.70 -17.88
N ASP A 493 -13.78 -56.43 -17.44
CA ASP A 493 -13.59 -55.31 -18.35
C ASP A 493 -13.20 -54.07 -17.53
N ASN A 494 -11.90 -53.78 -17.51
CA ASN A 494 -11.29 -52.48 -17.79
C ASN A 494 -9.94 -52.33 -17.10
N THR A 495 -8.94 -53.03 -17.63
CA THR A 495 -7.55 -52.60 -17.56
C THR A 495 -7.37 -51.42 -18.53
N ALA A 496 -7.83 -50.24 -18.14
CA ALA A 496 -7.52 -49.01 -18.85
C ALA A 496 -6.09 -48.58 -18.49
N THR A 497 -5.13 -49.00 -19.31
CA THR A 497 -3.77 -48.44 -19.38
C THR A 497 -3.81 -46.90 -19.40
N PRO A 498 -3.11 -46.21 -18.48
CA PRO A 498 -2.90 -44.77 -18.62
C PRO A 498 -1.84 -44.55 -19.71
N ARG A 499 -2.22 -43.86 -20.79
CA ARG A 499 -1.24 -43.29 -21.72
C ARG A 499 -0.41 -42.26 -20.96
N SER A 500 0.87 -42.57 -20.82
CA SER A 500 1.93 -41.63 -20.49
C SER A 500 1.87 -40.42 -21.44
N LEU A 501 1.62 -39.23 -20.88
CA LEU A 501 2.05 -37.98 -21.47
C LEU A 501 3.46 -37.70 -20.94
N ILE A 502 4.44 -37.94 -21.79
CA ILE A 502 5.78 -37.36 -21.67
C ILE A 502 5.70 -35.97 -22.31
N LEU A 503 6.19 -34.99 -21.55
CA LEU A 503 6.70 -33.65 -21.90
C LEU A 503 6.47 -33.12 -23.32
#